data_AF-F4S5Q1-F1
#
_entry.id   AF-F4S5Q1-F1
#
_cell.length_a   1.000
_cell.length_b   1.000
_cell.length_c   1.000
_cell.angle_alpha   90.00
_cell.angle_beta   90.00
_cell.angle_gamma   90.00
#
_symmetry.space_group_name_H-M   'P 1'
#
loop_
_entity.id
_entity.type
_entity.pdbx_description
1 polymer ?
#
loop_
_entity_poly.entity_id
_entity_poly.type
_entity_poly.pdbx_seq_one_letter_code
_entity_poly.pdbx_strand_id
1 'polypeptide(L)'
;MPNPSAPKLNDLLHWAVENTTTNPNPTSPEPTSITAHPNDPQGPFEINFRPNLETNSNTSVVLKQEPIKKLDTSILDTILGRTDAIRIKELINVFENLEVQIEERIQAGEGLEELVQDLDNANDLEVLGVWPKLIKLLEEPNDQIQFYTCWIIGTSVQNNPKSQLAFLKYDPIPLILNVLNQSNDEETKAKSLYCLSSTLKHAPSSTHALSSFINSSGLESLNTILKGPSMNLRRKTVFLINSLAMQSDSILNSLRSHHLFKTLISSVSPTLGIPTGLNGEGLSQDED
;
A
#
# COMPACT_ATOMS: atom_id res chain seq x y z
N MET A 1 19.59 -39.89 2.35
CA MET A 1 20.78 -39.09 1.98
C MET A 1 20.61 -37.71 2.59
N PRO A 2 21.53 -37.21 3.45
CA PRO A 2 21.35 -35.95 4.14
C PRO A 2 21.69 -34.75 3.23
N ASN A 3 20.88 -33.71 3.37
CA ASN A 3 20.83 -32.43 2.64
C ASN A 3 22.11 -31.59 2.90
N PRO A 4 22.78 -30.98 1.89
CA PRO A 4 23.93 -30.11 2.15
C PRO A 4 23.45 -28.78 2.73
N SER A 5 23.81 -28.52 3.99
CA SER A 5 23.57 -27.27 4.70
C SER A 5 24.12 -26.07 3.92
N ALA A 6 23.30 -25.03 3.73
CA ALA A 6 23.73 -23.75 3.16
C ALA A 6 24.89 -23.14 4.00
N PRO A 7 25.86 -22.45 3.37
CA PRO A 7 27.02 -21.90 4.08
C PRO A 7 26.58 -20.82 5.07
N LYS A 8 27.17 -20.83 6.28
CA LYS A 8 26.83 -19.84 7.31
C LYS A 8 27.50 -18.51 6.97
N LEU A 9 26.89 -17.40 7.40
CA LEU A 9 27.35 -16.04 7.11
C LEU A 9 28.84 -15.81 7.45
N ASN A 10 29.35 -16.45 8.51
CA ASN A 10 30.78 -16.38 8.86
C ASN A 10 31.68 -17.02 7.80
N ASP A 11 31.24 -18.10 7.15
CA ASP A 11 32.03 -18.79 6.11
C ASP A 11 32.16 -17.91 4.86
N LEU A 12 31.11 -17.14 4.54
CA LEU A 12 31.11 -16.17 3.44
C LEU A 12 32.01 -14.96 3.74
N LEU A 13 32.05 -14.50 5.00
CA LEU A 13 32.92 -13.40 5.42
C LEU A 13 34.39 -13.80 5.43
N HIS A 14 34.72 -15.00 5.88
CA HIS A 14 36.09 -15.52 5.80
C HIS A 14 36.55 -15.69 4.35
N TRP A 15 35.70 -16.22 3.47
CA TRP A 15 36.00 -16.33 2.04
C TRP A 15 36.22 -14.97 1.38
N ALA A 16 35.41 -13.96 1.71
CA ALA A 16 35.58 -12.61 1.15
C ALA A 16 36.92 -12.00 1.56
N VAL A 17 37.32 -12.13 2.83
CA VAL A 17 38.60 -11.61 3.33
C VAL A 17 39.79 -12.29 2.62
N GLU A 18 39.74 -13.60 2.43
CA GLU A 18 40.80 -14.37 1.75
C GLU A 18 40.97 -13.99 0.28
N ASN A 19 39.91 -13.56 -0.40
CA ASN A 19 39.94 -13.24 -1.84
C ASN A 19 40.06 -11.74 -2.16
N THR A 20 40.07 -10.86 -1.15
CA THR A 20 40.15 -9.41 -1.39
C THR A 20 41.59 -8.87 -1.41
N THR A 21 42.60 -9.67 -1.03
CA THR A 21 44.01 -9.25 -1.09
C THR A 21 44.78 -10.06 -2.11
N THR A 22 44.61 -9.77 -3.40
CA THR A 22 45.67 -9.79 -4.43
C THR A 22 45.07 -9.49 -5.80
N ASN A 23 45.08 -8.23 -6.21
CA ASN A 23 45.33 -7.95 -7.62
C ASN A 23 45.96 -6.55 -7.80
N PRO A 24 47.20 -6.44 -8.31
CA PRO A 24 47.79 -5.18 -8.68
C PRO A 24 47.37 -4.79 -10.10
N ASN A 25 46.96 -3.54 -10.22
CA ASN A 25 46.82 -2.68 -11.40
C ASN A 25 45.51 -2.62 -12.22
N PRO A 26 45.10 -1.38 -12.60
CA PRO A 26 43.78 -1.09 -13.14
C PRO A 26 43.82 -0.72 -14.64
N THR A 27 42.73 -0.97 -15.35
CA THR A 27 42.32 -0.12 -16.49
C THR A 27 40.81 -0.01 -16.49
N SER A 28 40.30 1.19 -16.24
CA SER A 28 38.94 1.60 -16.56
C SER A 28 38.98 3.03 -17.12
N PRO A 29 38.12 3.36 -18.10
CA PRO A 29 38.11 4.65 -18.77
C PRO A 29 37.43 5.74 -17.91
N GLU A 30 37.91 6.97 -18.04
CA GLU A 30 37.43 8.18 -17.34
C GLU A 30 36.00 8.60 -17.71
N PRO A 31 35.32 9.32 -16.79
CA PRO A 31 34.41 10.38 -17.18
C PRO A 31 34.81 11.77 -16.63
N THR A 32 34.75 12.69 -17.58
CA THR A 32 34.67 14.16 -17.63
C THR A 32 34.44 14.97 -16.34
N SER A 33 35.29 15.98 -16.16
CA SER A 33 35.27 17.00 -15.10
C SER A 33 34.13 18.02 -15.22
N ILE A 34 33.47 18.33 -14.10
CA ILE A 34 32.62 19.51 -13.89
C ILE A 34 33.29 20.36 -12.80
N THR A 35 33.61 21.62 -13.12
CA THR A 35 34.31 22.58 -12.23
C THR A 35 33.35 23.25 -11.24
N ALA A 36 33.72 23.26 -9.94
CA ALA A 36 33.01 23.91 -8.84
C ALA A 36 33.55 25.32 -8.49
N HIS A 37 32.69 26.15 -7.90
CA HIS A 37 32.85 27.58 -7.56
C HIS A 37 33.84 27.85 -6.38
N PRO A 38 34.36 29.08 -6.21
CA PRO A 38 35.63 29.34 -5.50
C PRO A 38 35.64 29.35 -3.96
N ASN A 39 34.62 28.86 -3.25
CA ASN A 39 34.52 29.06 -1.79
C ASN A 39 34.32 27.80 -0.93
N ASP A 40 34.58 26.59 -1.46
CA ASP A 40 34.70 25.39 -0.63
C ASP A 40 36.12 25.28 -0.03
N PRO A 41 36.27 24.89 1.25
CA PRO A 41 37.57 24.58 1.83
C PRO A 41 38.20 23.39 1.08
N GLN A 42 39.25 23.66 0.32
CA GLN A 42 39.99 22.63 -0.41
C GLN A 42 40.91 21.85 0.52
N GLY A 43 40.54 20.61 0.79
CA GLY A 43 41.42 19.59 1.33
C GLY A 43 40.66 18.27 1.42
N PRO A 44 41.24 17.12 1.00
CA PRO A 44 40.60 15.85 1.31
C PRO A 44 40.50 15.71 2.83
N PHE A 45 39.33 15.30 3.32
CA PHE A 45 39.16 14.88 4.71
C PHE A 45 40.01 13.61 4.92
N GLU A 46 41.26 13.78 5.35
CA GLU A 46 42.11 12.68 5.79
C GLU A 46 41.61 12.18 7.15
N ILE A 47 40.94 11.03 7.16
CA ILE A 47 40.77 10.24 8.37
C ILE A 47 42.14 9.63 8.69
N ASN A 48 42.92 10.33 9.49
CA ASN A 48 44.22 9.86 9.95
C ASN A 48 44.02 8.76 11.01
N PHE A 49 44.00 7.50 10.57
CA PHE A 49 44.04 6.35 11.46
C PHE A 49 45.45 6.26 12.05
N ARG A 50 45.62 6.66 13.32
CA ARG A 50 46.86 6.45 14.08
C ARG A 50 46.75 5.14 14.86
N PRO A 51 47.30 4.01 14.38
CA PRO A 51 47.49 2.86 15.23
C PRO A 51 48.61 3.21 16.22
N ASN A 52 48.31 3.23 17.52
CA ASN A 52 49.35 3.29 18.55
C ASN A 52 50.22 2.03 18.44
N LEU A 53 51.37 2.14 17.80
CA LEU A 53 52.45 1.16 17.86
C LEU A 53 53.63 1.81 18.58
N GLU A 54 53.52 1.91 19.90
CA GLU A 54 54.69 1.97 20.77
C GLU A 54 54.76 0.66 21.54
N THR A 55 55.68 -0.20 21.10
CA THR A 55 56.14 -1.36 21.84
C THR A 55 56.92 -0.89 23.07
N ASN A 56 56.31 -0.98 24.25
CA ASN A 56 57.06 -1.16 25.49
C ASN A 56 56.33 -2.14 26.39
N SER A 57 57.02 -3.26 26.62
CA SER A 57 56.63 -4.38 27.47
C SER A 57 56.44 -3.96 28.93
N ASN A 58 55.40 -4.53 29.55
CA ASN A 58 55.05 -4.52 30.97
C ASN A 58 54.30 -3.30 31.53
N THR A 59 53.02 -3.15 31.17
CA THR A 59 51.99 -2.74 32.15
C THR A 59 50.64 -3.29 31.68
N SER A 60 50.01 -4.14 32.50
CA SER A 60 48.64 -4.62 32.30
C SER A 60 47.66 -3.46 32.48
N VAL A 61 47.32 -2.76 31.40
CA VAL A 61 46.24 -1.78 31.37
C VAL A 61 44.92 -2.53 31.29
N VAL A 62 44.21 -2.62 32.41
CA VAL A 62 42.81 -3.04 32.44
C VAL A 62 42.00 -1.92 31.77
N LEU A 63 41.67 -2.10 30.49
CA LEU A 63 40.68 -1.26 29.81
C LEU A 63 39.34 -1.50 30.49
N LYS A 64 38.91 -0.56 31.34
CA LYS A 64 37.50 -0.45 31.74
C LYS A 64 36.71 -0.18 30.46
N GLN A 65 36.10 -1.23 29.92
CA GLN A 65 35.05 -1.08 28.92
C GLN A 65 33.90 -0.35 29.62
N GLU A 66 33.81 0.96 29.44
CA GLU A 66 32.59 1.67 29.78
C GLU A 66 31.47 1.08 28.91
N PRO A 67 30.35 0.65 29.51
CA PRO A 67 29.25 0.11 28.74
C PRO A 67 28.79 1.19 27.77
N ILE A 68 28.75 0.86 26.48
CA ILE A 68 28.22 1.73 25.42
C ILE A 68 26.87 2.24 25.92
N LYS A 69 26.78 3.54 26.23
CA LYS A 69 25.51 4.15 26.62
C LYS A 69 24.53 3.86 25.49
N LYS A 70 23.48 3.09 25.79
CA LYS A 70 22.39 2.84 24.85
C LYS A 70 21.93 4.21 24.34
N LEU A 71 21.99 4.39 23.03
CA LEU A 71 21.51 5.61 22.38
C LEU A 71 20.03 5.76 22.75
N ASP A 72 19.70 6.87 23.40
CA ASP A 72 18.34 7.15 23.83
C ASP A 72 17.46 7.32 22.58
N THR A 73 16.54 6.38 22.38
CA THR A 73 15.63 6.37 21.24
C THR A 73 14.85 7.67 21.13
N SER A 74 14.56 8.33 22.26
CA SER A 74 13.86 9.63 22.25
C SER A 74 14.68 10.75 21.61
N ILE A 75 16.01 10.72 21.75
CA ILE A 75 16.92 11.69 21.13
C ILE A 75 17.03 11.42 19.63
N LEU A 76 17.05 10.14 19.24
CA LEU A 76 17.06 9.74 17.84
C LEU A 76 15.77 10.14 17.11
N ASP A 77 14.61 9.94 17.74
CA ASP A 77 13.29 10.36 17.24
C ASP A 77 13.18 11.90 17.16
N THR A 78 13.86 12.62 18.04
CA THR A 78 13.89 14.09 18.02
C THR A 78 14.77 14.63 16.89
N ILE A 79 15.85 13.92 16.54
CA ILE A 79 16.79 14.33 15.49
C ILE A 79 16.33 13.89 14.09
N LEU A 80 15.74 12.69 13.97
CA LEU A 80 15.24 12.13 12.70
C LEU A 80 13.77 12.44 12.42
N GLY A 81 13.04 12.99 13.39
CA GLY A 81 11.59 13.08 13.34
C GLY A 81 10.91 11.76 13.75
N ARG A 82 9.59 11.81 14.02
CA ARG A 82 8.81 10.58 14.23
C ARG A 82 8.79 9.76 12.95
N THR A 83 9.18 8.49 13.03
CA THR A 83 9.08 7.58 11.87
C THR A 83 7.61 7.37 11.49
N ASP A 84 7.35 7.22 10.19
CA ASP A 84 5.99 6.96 9.71
C ASP A 84 5.43 5.65 10.23
N ALA A 85 6.26 4.63 10.47
CA ALA A 85 5.85 3.39 11.13
C ALA A 85 5.24 3.62 12.54
N ILE A 86 5.77 4.57 13.31
CA ILE A 86 5.20 4.96 14.62
C ILE A 86 3.87 5.69 14.39
N ARG A 87 3.84 6.65 13.46
CA ARG A 87 2.63 7.44 13.16
C ARG A 87 1.48 6.55 12.67
N ILE A 88 1.74 5.58 11.78
CA ILE A 88 0.77 4.59 11.31
C ILE A 88 0.16 3.83 12.49
N LYS A 89 0.98 3.37 13.45
CA LYS A 89 0.51 2.65 14.64
C LYS A 89 -0.35 3.54 15.53
N GLU A 90 0.05 4.78 15.76
CA GLU A 90 -0.73 5.73 16.56
C GLU A 90 -2.09 6.00 15.90
N LEU A 91 -2.10 6.29 14.60
CA LEU A 91 -3.31 6.60 13.84
C LEU A 91 -4.29 5.42 13.77
N ILE A 92 -3.83 4.19 13.47
CA ILE A 92 -4.73 3.04 13.41
C ILE A 92 -5.33 2.71 14.78
N ASN A 93 -4.56 2.89 15.87
CA ASN A 93 -5.06 2.66 17.23
C ASN A 93 -6.16 3.66 17.60
N VAL A 94 -6.05 4.92 17.15
CA VAL A 94 -7.12 5.91 17.33
C VAL A 94 -8.31 5.59 16.45
N PHE A 95 -8.09 5.30 15.16
CA PHE A 95 -9.14 5.05 14.18
C PHE A 95 -10.04 3.85 14.55
N GLU A 96 -9.46 2.78 15.10
CA GLU A 96 -10.20 1.57 15.52
C GLU A 96 -10.84 1.66 16.91
N ASN A 97 -10.49 2.65 17.73
CA ASN A 97 -10.93 2.72 19.10
C ASN A 97 -12.34 3.29 19.23
N LEU A 98 -13.29 2.41 19.59
CA LEU A 98 -14.71 2.76 19.77
C LEU A 98 -14.96 3.71 20.96
N GLU A 99 -14.00 3.89 21.87
CA GLU A 99 -14.11 4.80 23.01
C GLU A 99 -13.71 6.25 22.65
N VAL A 100 -13.06 6.45 21.51
CA VAL A 100 -12.66 7.78 21.01
C VAL A 100 -13.83 8.43 20.26
N GLN A 101 -13.95 9.75 20.35
CA GLN A 101 -14.97 10.51 19.64
C GLN A 101 -14.87 10.28 18.13
N ILE A 102 -16.01 10.21 17.45
CA ILE A 102 -16.07 9.82 16.04
C ILE A 102 -15.28 10.78 15.15
N GLU A 103 -15.29 12.08 15.44
CA GLU A 103 -14.56 13.11 14.70
C GLU A 103 -13.03 12.91 14.79
N GLU A 104 -12.52 12.53 15.97
CA GLU A 104 -11.10 12.25 16.18
C GLU A 104 -10.67 10.94 15.50
N ARG A 105 -11.54 9.92 15.51
CA ARG A 105 -11.33 8.69 14.73
C ARG A 105 -11.23 9.00 13.24
N ILE A 106 -12.16 9.82 12.71
CA ILE A 106 -12.17 10.22 11.29
C ILE A 106 -10.89 10.96 10.92
N GLN A 107 -10.42 11.91 11.74
CA GLN A 107 -9.14 12.60 11.52
C GLN A 107 -7.95 11.64 11.53
N ALA A 108 -7.97 10.61 12.38
CA ALA A 108 -6.94 9.59 12.38
C ALA A 108 -6.98 8.72 11.10
N GLY A 109 -8.18 8.42 10.58
CA GLY A 109 -8.37 7.75 9.30
C GLY A 109 -7.83 8.57 8.12
N GLU A 110 -8.07 9.88 8.11
CA GLU A 110 -7.52 10.80 7.12
C GLU A 110 -5.99 10.84 7.16
N GLY A 111 -5.40 11.03 8.35
CA GLY A 111 -3.95 11.03 8.50
C GLY A 111 -3.30 9.69 8.12
N LEU A 112 -3.99 8.56 8.34
CA LEU A 112 -3.49 7.26 7.90
C LEU A 112 -3.56 7.12 6.38
N GLU A 113 -4.60 7.65 5.74
CA GLU A 113 -4.71 7.69 4.27
C GLU A 113 -3.55 8.46 3.66
N GLU A 114 -3.22 9.64 4.20
CA GLU A 114 -2.11 10.46 3.73
C GLU A 114 -0.77 9.71 3.79
N LEU A 115 -0.51 8.98 4.87
CA LEU A 115 0.74 8.24 5.02
C LEU A 115 0.89 7.09 4.02
N VAL A 116 -0.19 6.37 3.73
CA VAL A 116 -0.15 5.20 2.82
C VAL A 116 -0.13 5.58 1.34
N GLN A 117 -0.17 6.88 1.02
CA GLN A 117 0.15 7.35 -0.33
C GLN A 117 1.63 7.07 -0.69
N ASP A 118 2.49 6.96 0.32
CA ASP A 118 3.85 6.44 0.16
C ASP A 118 3.84 4.90 0.07
N LEU A 119 4.53 4.37 -0.95
CA LEU A 119 4.51 2.94 -1.26
C LEU A 119 5.20 2.10 -0.18
N ASP A 120 6.24 2.62 0.47
CA ASP A 120 6.94 1.91 1.54
C ASP A 120 6.06 1.84 2.78
N ASN A 121 5.39 2.95 3.14
CA ASN A 121 4.39 2.98 4.21
C ASN A 121 3.22 2.00 3.95
N ALA A 122 2.70 1.98 2.72
CA ALA A 122 1.64 1.04 2.31
C ALA A 122 2.09 -0.43 2.43
N ASN A 123 3.36 -0.71 2.15
CA ASN A 123 3.93 -2.05 2.27
C ASN A 123 4.17 -2.46 3.72
N ASP A 124 4.47 -1.50 4.59
CA ASP A 124 4.72 -1.73 6.01
C ASP A 124 3.46 -2.09 6.79
N LEU A 125 2.26 -1.81 6.25
CA LEU A 125 0.98 -2.20 6.87
C LEU A 125 0.91 -3.69 7.25
N GLU A 126 1.55 -4.58 6.49
CA GLU A 126 1.63 -6.01 6.82
C GLU A 126 2.47 -6.25 8.07
N VAL A 127 3.69 -5.72 8.12
CA VAL A 127 4.62 -5.95 9.24
C VAL A 127 4.16 -5.23 10.51
N LEU A 128 3.46 -4.11 10.35
CA LEU A 128 2.84 -3.36 11.44
C LEU A 128 1.52 -3.98 11.93
N GLY A 129 0.98 -5.00 11.25
CA GLY A 129 -0.23 -5.71 11.66
C GLY A 129 -1.52 -4.90 11.47
N VAL A 130 -1.56 -4.02 10.46
CA VAL A 130 -2.66 -3.08 10.22
C VAL A 130 -3.81 -3.71 9.44
N TRP A 131 -3.54 -4.65 8.53
CA TRP A 131 -4.59 -5.24 7.68
C TRP A 131 -5.79 -5.83 8.44
N PRO A 132 -5.61 -6.65 9.50
CA PRO A 132 -6.75 -7.19 10.25
C PRO A 132 -7.63 -6.10 10.87
N LYS A 133 -7.04 -4.96 11.25
CA LYS A 133 -7.74 -3.82 11.82
C LYS A 133 -8.58 -3.11 10.77
N LEU A 134 -8.01 -2.82 9.60
CA LEU A 134 -8.72 -2.24 8.46
C LEU A 134 -9.86 -3.14 7.97
N ILE A 135 -9.66 -4.46 7.96
CA ILE A 135 -10.69 -5.43 7.57
C ILE A 135 -11.88 -5.36 8.51
N LYS A 136 -11.63 -5.32 9.82
CA LYS A 136 -12.69 -5.16 10.83
C LYS A 136 -13.43 -3.83 10.69
N LEU A 137 -12.72 -2.77 10.32
CA LEU A 137 -13.32 -1.44 10.12
C LEU A 137 -14.27 -1.37 8.90
N LEU A 138 -14.15 -2.28 7.93
CA LEU A 138 -15.16 -2.41 6.85
C LEU A 138 -16.54 -2.85 7.36
N GLU A 139 -16.59 -3.46 8.55
CA GLU A 139 -17.84 -3.94 9.16
C GLU A 139 -18.49 -2.90 10.08
N GLU A 140 -17.82 -1.77 10.35
CA GLU A 140 -18.38 -0.71 11.20
C GLU A 140 -19.63 -0.09 10.54
N PRO A 141 -20.66 0.28 11.32
CA PRO A 141 -21.89 0.83 10.77
C PRO A 141 -21.78 2.30 10.31
N ASN A 142 -20.68 2.98 10.61
CA ASN A 142 -20.50 4.39 10.29
C ASN A 142 -19.93 4.57 8.87
N ASP A 143 -20.68 5.25 7.99
CA ASP A 143 -20.29 5.49 6.59
C ASP A 143 -18.93 6.19 6.46
N GLN A 144 -18.61 7.16 7.32
CA GLN A 144 -17.32 7.87 7.25
C GLN A 144 -16.14 6.97 7.67
N ILE A 145 -16.34 6.06 8.65
CA ILE A 145 -15.33 5.05 8.98
C ILE A 145 -15.12 4.12 7.78
N GLN A 146 -16.20 3.63 7.15
CA GLN A 146 -16.11 2.78 5.96
C GLN A 146 -15.46 3.52 4.78
N PHE A 147 -15.76 4.81 4.60
CA PHE A 147 -15.18 5.67 3.57
C PHE A 147 -13.66 5.74 3.68
N TYR A 148 -13.14 6.15 4.84
CA TYR A 148 -11.69 6.26 5.05
C TYR A 148 -11.03 4.88 5.03
N THR A 149 -11.68 3.85 5.58
CA THR A 149 -11.16 2.46 5.51
C THR A 149 -10.99 2.00 4.05
N CYS A 150 -12.02 2.19 3.22
CA CYS A 150 -11.94 1.88 1.79
C CYS A 150 -10.89 2.72 1.07
N TRP A 151 -10.73 3.99 1.44
CA TRP A 151 -9.74 4.86 0.85
C TRP A 151 -8.32 4.41 1.17
N ILE A 152 -7.99 4.21 2.45
CA ILE A 152 -6.69 3.71 2.92
C ILE A 152 -6.33 2.40 2.20
N ILE A 153 -7.24 1.42 2.20
CA ILE A 153 -7.01 0.13 1.53
C ILE A 153 -6.78 0.35 0.03
N GLY A 154 -7.68 1.09 -0.62
CA GLY A 154 -7.64 1.33 -2.05
C GLY A 154 -6.34 2.00 -2.51
N THR A 155 -5.85 2.99 -1.74
CA THR A 155 -4.57 3.67 -1.97
C THR A 155 -3.42 2.68 -1.77
N SER A 156 -3.41 1.95 -0.67
CA SER A 156 -2.33 1.03 -0.30
C SER A 156 -2.10 -0.10 -1.32
N VAL A 157 -3.17 -0.62 -1.92
CA VAL A 157 -3.10 -1.76 -2.86
C VAL A 157 -3.08 -1.35 -4.33
N GLN A 158 -3.32 -0.07 -4.65
CA GLN A 158 -3.37 0.40 -6.03
C GLN A 158 -2.02 0.23 -6.72
N ASN A 159 -1.98 -0.60 -7.78
CA ASN A 159 -0.77 -0.90 -8.54
C ASN A 159 0.41 -1.35 -7.64
N ASN A 160 0.10 -1.95 -6.48
CA ASN A 160 1.06 -2.42 -5.51
C ASN A 160 0.88 -3.92 -5.25
N PRO A 161 1.57 -4.80 -6.01
CA PRO A 161 1.44 -6.24 -5.88
C PRO A 161 1.79 -6.77 -4.48
N LYS A 162 2.71 -6.13 -3.74
CA LYS A 162 3.12 -6.56 -2.41
C LYS A 162 1.98 -6.35 -1.40
N SER A 163 1.39 -5.16 -1.37
CA SER A 163 0.22 -4.90 -0.53
C SER A 163 -1.03 -5.64 -0.99
N GLN A 164 -1.26 -5.81 -2.30
CA GLN A 164 -2.34 -6.67 -2.81
C GLN A 164 -2.20 -8.10 -2.28
N LEU A 165 -1.01 -8.71 -2.37
CA LEU A 165 -0.76 -10.06 -1.85
C LEU A 165 -1.01 -10.15 -0.34
N ALA A 166 -0.55 -9.16 0.43
CA ALA A 166 -0.76 -9.14 1.88
C ALA A 166 -2.25 -9.05 2.23
N PHE A 167 -2.96 -8.10 1.62
CA PHE A 167 -4.36 -7.83 1.87
C PHE A 167 -5.29 -8.99 1.44
N LEU A 168 -5.02 -9.60 0.28
CA LEU A 168 -5.85 -10.68 -0.26
C LEU A 168 -5.76 -12.00 0.54
N LYS A 169 -4.79 -12.17 1.45
CA LYS A 169 -4.71 -13.33 2.36
C LYS A 169 -5.94 -13.47 3.27
N TYR A 170 -6.64 -12.36 3.49
CA TYR A 170 -7.76 -12.27 4.42
C TYR A 170 -9.14 -12.37 3.74
N ASP A 171 -9.19 -12.66 2.44
CA ASP A 171 -10.41 -12.69 1.61
C ASP A 171 -11.33 -11.46 1.83
N PRO A 172 -10.85 -10.23 1.58
CA PRO A 172 -11.56 -9.01 1.95
C PRO A 172 -12.68 -8.61 0.98
N ILE A 173 -12.75 -9.26 -0.20
CA ILE A 173 -13.64 -8.84 -1.29
C ILE A 173 -15.13 -8.88 -0.90
N PRO A 174 -15.66 -9.90 -0.19
CA PRO A 174 -17.04 -9.89 0.29
C PRO A 174 -17.36 -8.68 1.17
N LEU A 175 -16.41 -8.23 2.00
CA LEU A 175 -16.60 -7.08 2.90
C LEU A 175 -16.62 -5.76 2.12
N ILE A 176 -15.73 -5.60 1.13
CA ILE A 176 -15.76 -4.42 0.24
C ILE A 176 -17.07 -4.36 -0.54
N LEU A 177 -17.55 -5.51 -1.04
CA LEU A 177 -18.84 -5.60 -1.72
C LEU A 177 -20.00 -5.30 -0.76
N ASN A 178 -19.91 -5.71 0.51
CA ASN A 178 -20.91 -5.37 1.52
C ASN A 178 -21.02 -3.85 1.72
N VAL A 179 -19.89 -3.14 1.88
CA VAL A 179 -19.86 -1.67 1.97
C VAL A 179 -20.51 -1.04 0.73
N LEU A 180 -20.12 -1.49 -0.47
CA LEU A 180 -20.67 -0.98 -1.74
C LEU A 180 -22.20 -1.14 -1.83
N ASN A 181 -22.73 -2.27 -1.36
CA ASN A 181 -24.15 -2.59 -1.47
C ASN A 181 -25.00 -1.93 -0.37
N GLN A 182 -24.47 -1.81 0.85
CA GLN A 182 -25.24 -1.41 2.04
C GLN A 182 -25.17 0.09 2.36
N SER A 183 -24.08 0.77 2.01
CA SER A 183 -23.97 2.20 2.31
C SER A 183 -25.08 3.00 1.62
N ASN A 184 -25.54 4.07 2.25
CA ASN A 184 -26.46 5.03 1.62
C ASN A 184 -25.73 6.27 1.11
N ASP A 185 -24.49 6.46 1.53
CA ASP A 185 -23.65 7.57 1.15
C ASP A 185 -22.96 7.32 -0.21
N GLU A 186 -23.12 8.25 -1.14
CA GLU A 186 -22.57 8.11 -2.50
C GLU A 186 -21.04 8.15 -2.49
N GLU A 187 -20.43 8.95 -1.63
CA GLU A 187 -18.97 9.06 -1.54
C GLU A 187 -18.34 7.77 -1.02
N THR A 188 -18.96 7.14 -0.02
CA THR A 188 -18.58 5.83 0.53
C THR A 188 -18.72 4.73 -0.53
N LYS A 189 -19.80 4.74 -1.34
CA LYS A 189 -19.90 3.86 -2.52
C LYS A 189 -18.81 4.10 -3.54
N ALA A 190 -18.45 5.35 -3.80
CA ALA A 190 -17.39 5.68 -4.73
C ALA A 190 -16.02 5.20 -4.24
N LYS A 191 -15.74 5.30 -2.93
CA LYS A 191 -14.51 4.80 -2.31
C LYS A 191 -14.47 3.28 -2.23
N SER A 192 -15.57 2.60 -1.94
CA SER A 192 -15.61 1.13 -1.99
C SER A 192 -15.43 0.61 -3.42
N LEU A 193 -15.99 1.26 -4.44
CA LEU A 193 -15.67 0.94 -5.85
C LEU A 193 -14.20 1.16 -6.20
N TYR A 194 -13.60 2.25 -5.70
CA TYR A 194 -12.17 2.51 -5.86
C TYR A 194 -11.32 1.41 -5.20
N CYS A 195 -11.63 1.07 -3.95
CA CYS A 195 -11.00 -0.01 -3.19
C CYS A 195 -11.09 -1.36 -3.94
N LEU A 196 -12.30 -1.72 -4.39
CA LEU A 196 -12.54 -2.93 -5.16
C LEU A 196 -11.75 -2.93 -6.48
N SER A 197 -11.75 -1.79 -7.19
CA SER A 197 -11.00 -1.63 -8.44
C SER A 197 -9.49 -1.80 -8.23
N SER A 198 -8.91 -1.14 -7.22
CA SER A 198 -7.50 -1.27 -6.85
C SER A 198 -7.15 -2.69 -6.41
N THR A 199 -8.07 -3.39 -5.74
CA THR A 199 -7.86 -4.77 -5.27
C THR A 199 -7.87 -5.78 -6.41
N LEU A 200 -8.75 -5.61 -7.41
CA LEU A 200 -8.93 -6.59 -8.49
C LEU A 200 -8.01 -6.38 -9.68
N LYS A 201 -7.79 -5.12 -10.09
CA LYS A 201 -6.95 -4.83 -11.27
C LYS A 201 -5.52 -5.25 -11.03
N HIS A 202 -4.96 -5.98 -11.99
CA HIS A 202 -3.58 -6.47 -11.94
C HIS A 202 -3.27 -7.33 -10.70
N ALA A 203 -4.30 -7.85 -10.01
CA ALA A 203 -4.13 -8.74 -8.88
C ALA A 203 -3.22 -9.92 -9.27
N PRO A 204 -2.21 -10.28 -8.44
CA PRO A 204 -1.27 -11.33 -8.79
C PRO A 204 -1.97 -12.66 -9.07
N SER A 205 -1.50 -13.38 -10.09
CA SER A 205 -2.12 -14.64 -10.55
C SER A 205 -2.10 -15.77 -9.52
N SER A 206 -1.26 -15.66 -8.50
CA SER A 206 -1.23 -16.56 -7.34
C SER A 206 -2.40 -16.35 -6.37
N THR A 207 -3.20 -15.30 -6.54
CA THR A 207 -4.34 -14.97 -5.68
C THR A 207 -5.65 -15.48 -6.28
N HIS A 208 -6.66 -15.62 -5.41
CA HIS A 208 -8.02 -16.00 -5.82
C HIS A 208 -8.95 -14.78 -5.95
N ALA A 209 -8.41 -13.57 -6.14
CA ALA A 209 -9.17 -12.32 -6.11
C ALA A 209 -10.36 -12.32 -7.09
N LEU A 210 -10.11 -12.68 -8.35
CA LEU A 210 -11.14 -12.66 -9.38
C LEU A 210 -12.23 -13.71 -9.15
N SER A 211 -11.84 -14.91 -8.71
CA SER A 211 -12.80 -15.96 -8.34
C SER A 211 -13.60 -15.59 -7.09
N SER A 212 -12.98 -14.98 -6.08
CA SER A 212 -13.68 -14.50 -4.87
C SER A 212 -14.70 -13.43 -5.23
N PHE A 213 -14.34 -12.48 -6.10
CA PHE A 213 -15.27 -11.48 -6.62
C PHE A 213 -16.47 -12.08 -7.35
N ILE A 214 -16.26 -13.03 -8.26
CA ILE A 214 -17.36 -13.70 -8.98
C ILE A 214 -18.24 -14.49 -8.00
N ASN A 215 -17.64 -15.29 -7.12
CA ASN A 215 -18.36 -16.14 -6.16
C ASN A 215 -19.14 -15.33 -5.12
N SER A 216 -18.73 -14.09 -4.85
CA SER A 216 -19.37 -13.17 -3.91
C SER A 216 -20.46 -12.31 -4.55
N SER A 217 -21.00 -12.72 -5.71
CA SER A 217 -22.01 -11.97 -6.47
C SER A 217 -21.54 -10.56 -6.88
N GLY A 218 -20.25 -10.40 -7.14
CA GLY A 218 -19.65 -9.12 -7.47
C GLY A 218 -20.19 -8.53 -8.78
N LEU A 219 -20.51 -9.36 -9.77
CA LEU A 219 -21.10 -8.92 -11.04
C LEU A 219 -22.53 -8.37 -10.84
N GLU A 220 -23.31 -8.97 -9.96
CA GLU A 220 -24.65 -8.52 -9.57
C GLU A 220 -24.59 -7.16 -8.88
N SER A 221 -23.62 -6.96 -7.98
CA SER A 221 -23.36 -5.67 -7.35
C SER A 221 -23.05 -4.59 -8.38
N LEU A 222 -22.12 -4.86 -9.31
CA LEU A 222 -21.82 -3.89 -10.38
C LEU A 222 -23.04 -3.61 -11.28
N ASN A 223 -23.82 -4.63 -11.62
CA ASN A 223 -25.06 -4.46 -12.40
C ASN A 223 -26.09 -3.58 -11.66
N THR A 224 -26.17 -3.69 -10.34
CA THR A 224 -27.05 -2.86 -9.50
C THR A 224 -26.60 -1.40 -9.54
N ILE A 225 -25.30 -1.14 -9.41
CA ILE A 225 -24.75 0.22 -9.52
C ILE A 225 -24.98 0.81 -10.91
N LEU A 226 -24.82 0.03 -11.99
CA LEU A 226 -25.08 0.49 -13.36
C LEU A 226 -26.54 0.89 -13.60
N LYS A 227 -27.48 0.32 -12.86
CA LYS A 227 -28.90 0.70 -12.87
C LYS A 227 -29.21 1.82 -11.89
N GLY A 228 -28.28 2.19 -11.03
CA GLY A 228 -28.47 3.25 -10.04
C GLY A 228 -28.53 4.65 -10.69
N PRO A 229 -29.04 5.65 -9.96
CA PRO A 229 -29.21 7.01 -10.49
C PRO A 229 -27.89 7.77 -10.71
N SER A 230 -26.85 7.51 -9.91
CA SER A 230 -25.60 8.27 -9.95
C SER A 230 -24.77 8.00 -11.20
N MET A 231 -24.63 9.02 -12.05
CA MET A 231 -23.76 8.99 -13.23
C MET A 231 -22.28 8.80 -12.89
N ASN A 232 -21.86 9.30 -11.74
CA ASN A 232 -20.49 9.16 -11.26
C ASN A 232 -20.16 7.68 -10.98
N LEU A 233 -21.01 7.02 -10.19
CA LEU A 233 -20.86 5.60 -9.88
C LEU A 233 -20.98 4.71 -11.13
N ARG A 234 -21.91 5.02 -12.05
CA ARG A 234 -22.03 4.30 -13.33
C ARG A 234 -20.73 4.36 -14.14
N ARG A 235 -20.14 5.55 -14.32
CA ARG A 235 -18.87 5.73 -15.06
C ARG A 235 -17.71 4.95 -14.43
N LYS A 236 -17.55 5.02 -13.12
CA LYS A 236 -16.52 4.25 -12.38
C LYS A 236 -16.71 2.75 -12.54
N THR A 237 -17.96 2.28 -12.50
CA THR A 237 -18.30 0.86 -12.69
C THR A 237 -17.98 0.38 -14.09
N VAL A 238 -18.32 1.15 -15.12
CA VAL A 238 -17.97 0.85 -16.52
C VAL A 238 -16.46 0.74 -16.69
N PHE A 239 -15.68 1.67 -16.10
CA PHE A 239 -14.23 1.63 -16.15
C PHE A 239 -13.65 0.38 -15.49
N LEU A 240 -14.18 -0.02 -14.33
CA LEU A 240 -13.79 -1.26 -13.67
C LEU A 240 -14.09 -2.48 -14.55
N ILE A 241 -15.32 -2.58 -15.07
CA ILE A 241 -15.72 -3.70 -15.94
C ILE A 241 -14.82 -3.79 -17.17
N ASN A 242 -14.53 -2.66 -17.82
CA ASN A 242 -13.62 -2.62 -18.96
C ASN A 242 -12.22 -3.12 -18.58
N SER A 243 -11.70 -2.67 -17.43
CA SER A 243 -10.37 -3.10 -16.94
C SER A 243 -10.31 -4.61 -16.70
N LEU A 244 -11.34 -5.20 -16.08
CA LEU A 244 -11.39 -6.64 -15.80
C LEU A 244 -11.60 -7.47 -17.07
N ALA A 245 -12.40 -6.96 -18.01
CA ALA A 245 -12.62 -7.59 -19.32
C ALA A 245 -11.32 -7.67 -20.15
N MET A 246 -10.46 -6.64 -20.05
CA MET A 246 -9.15 -6.66 -20.70
C MET A 246 -8.14 -7.59 -20.00
N GLN A 247 -8.35 -7.90 -18.71
CA GLN A 247 -7.45 -8.75 -17.92
C GLN A 247 -7.75 -10.25 -18.08
N SER A 248 -9.01 -10.65 -18.30
CA SER A 248 -9.40 -12.07 -18.33
C SER A 248 -10.62 -12.37 -19.21
N ASP A 249 -10.47 -13.33 -20.13
CA ASP A 249 -11.58 -13.86 -20.93
C ASP A 249 -12.68 -14.53 -20.09
N SER A 250 -12.33 -15.05 -18.91
CA SER A 250 -13.31 -15.63 -17.98
C SER A 250 -14.34 -14.60 -17.52
N ILE A 251 -13.90 -13.36 -17.31
CA ILE A 251 -14.78 -12.24 -16.96
C ILE A 251 -15.67 -11.88 -18.13
N LEU A 252 -15.16 -11.85 -19.35
CA LEU A 252 -15.99 -11.61 -20.54
C LEU A 252 -17.13 -12.62 -20.68
N ASN A 253 -16.84 -13.90 -20.46
CA ASN A 253 -17.86 -14.95 -20.47
C ASN A 253 -18.88 -14.76 -19.34
N SER A 254 -18.42 -14.43 -18.14
CA SER A 254 -19.30 -14.17 -16.99
C SER A 254 -20.18 -12.94 -17.23
N LEU A 255 -19.63 -11.83 -17.75
CA LEU A 255 -20.40 -10.64 -18.12
C LEU A 255 -21.51 -10.95 -19.14
N ARG A 256 -21.25 -11.87 -20.08
CA ARG A 256 -22.25 -12.34 -21.06
C ARG A 256 -23.36 -13.13 -20.39
N SER A 257 -23.00 -14.09 -19.55
CA SER A 257 -23.94 -14.96 -18.85
C SER A 257 -24.85 -14.21 -17.90
N HIS A 258 -24.34 -13.15 -17.25
CA HIS A 258 -25.12 -12.31 -16.34
C HIS A 258 -25.89 -11.18 -17.05
N HIS A 259 -25.88 -11.13 -18.39
CA HIS A 259 -26.55 -10.13 -19.22
C HIS A 259 -26.12 -8.66 -18.95
N LEU A 260 -24.92 -8.43 -18.42
CA LEU A 260 -24.45 -7.07 -18.09
C LEU A 260 -24.20 -6.20 -19.32
N PHE A 261 -23.92 -6.77 -20.50
CA PHE A 261 -23.67 -5.99 -21.73
C PHE A 261 -24.82 -5.07 -22.09
N LYS A 262 -26.06 -5.52 -21.93
CA LYS A 262 -27.24 -4.68 -22.20
C LYS A 262 -27.33 -3.53 -21.20
N THR A 263 -27.13 -3.81 -19.91
CA THR A 263 -27.11 -2.79 -18.86
C THR A 263 -26.00 -1.77 -19.10
N LEU A 264 -24.80 -2.23 -19.47
CA LEU A 264 -23.66 -1.37 -19.79
C LEU A 264 -23.99 -0.37 -20.90
N ILE A 265 -24.50 -0.86 -22.04
CA ILE A 265 -24.87 0.00 -23.18
C ILE A 265 -25.92 1.04 -22.76
N SER A 266 -26.95 0.62 -22.02
CA SER A 266 -27.98 1.53 -21.51
C SER A 266 -27.44 2.54 -20.50
N SER A 267 -26.51 2.13 -19.63
CA SER A 267 -25.96 2.97 -18.56
C SER A 267 -25.06 4.11 -19.03
N VAL A 268 -24.49 3.98 -20.24
CA VAL A 268 -23.54 4.93 -20.86
C VAL A 268 -24.22 5.77 -21.95
N SER A 269 -25.40 5.36 -22.44
CA SER A 269 -26.10 6.10 -23.49
C SER A 269 -26.61 7.44 -22.96
N PRO A 270 -26.27 8.59 -23.57
CA PRO A 270 -26.79 9.90 -23.16
C PRO A 270 -28.31 10.04 -23.37
N THR A 271 -28.87 9.26 -24.30
CA THR A 271 -30.30 9.32 -24.71
C THR A 271 -31.15 8.18 -24.12
N LEU A 272 -30.56 7.05 -23.73
CA LEU A 272 -31.23 5.98 -22.96
C LEU A 272 -30.90 5.99 -21.46
N GLY A 273 -29.92 6.80 -21.05
CA GLY A 273 -29.48 6.97 -19.66
C GLY A 273 -30.45 7.84 -18.86
N ILE A 274 -31.75 7.61 -18.99
CA ILE A 274 -32.71 8.13 -18.02
C ILE A 274 -32.30 7.50 -16.67
N PRO A 275 -32.10 8.31 -15.61
CA PRO A 275 -31.76 7.77 -14.30
C PRO A 275 -32.81 6.73 -13.93
N THR A 276 -32.42 5.47 -13.87
CA THR A 276 -33.21 4.43 -13.22
C THR A 276 -33.02 4.61 -11.70
N GLY A 277 -33.37 5.80 -11.21
CA GLY A 277 -33.53 6.03 -9.78
C GLY A 277 -34.76 5.29 -9.29
N LEU A 278 -34.81 5.02 -7.99
CA LEU A 278 -35.87 4.25 -7.32
C LEU A 278 -37.32 4.63 -7.72
N ASN A 279 -37.55 5.86 -8.22
CA ASN A 279 -38.87 6.39 -8.60
C ASN A 279 -38.98 7.01 -10.02
N GLY A 280 -37.94 6.98 -10.88
CA GLY A 280 -38.09 7.27 -12.32
C GLY A 280 -38.75 8.59 -12.79
N GLU A 281 -38.70 9.71 -12.06
CA GLU A 281 -39.17 11.00 -12.61
C GLU A 281 -38.01 11.83 -13.18
N GLY A 282 -37.98 11.92 -14.51
CA GLY A 282 -36.99 12.67 -15.26
C GLY A 282 -37.32 14.15 -15.33
N LEU A 283 -36.77 14.96 -14.42
CA LEU A 283 -36.69 16.42 -14.56
C LEU A 283 -35.45 16.96 -13.82
N SER A 284 -34.28 16.70 -14.39
CA SER A 284 -33.15 17.63 -14.30
C SER A 284 -32.17 17.27 -15.41
N GLN A 285 -32.28 18.01 -16.53
CA GLN A 285 -31.18 18.14 -17.47
C GLN A 285 -30.07 18.90 -16.75
N ASP A 286 -28.96 18.25 -16.46
CA ASP A 286 -27.73 18.95 -16.13
C ASP A 286 -27.15 19.43 -17.47
N GLU A 287 -27.12 20.75 -17.67
CA GLU A 287 -26.40 21.41 -18.76
C GLU A 287 -24.88 21.26 -18.54
N ASP A 288 -24.21 20.82 -19.62
CA ASP A 288 -22.77 20.74 -19.95
C ASP A 288 -21.69 20.89 -18.86
#